data_AF-A0A3C0FU91-F1
#
_entry.id   AF-A0A3C0FU91-F1
#
_cell.length_a   1.000
_cell.length_b   1.000
_cell.length_c   1.000
_cell.angle_alpha   90.00
_cell.angle_beta   90.00
_cell.angle_gamma   90.00
#
_symmetry.space_group_name_H-M   'P 1'
#
loop_
_entity.id
_entity.type
_entity.pdbx_description
1 polymer ?
#
loop_
_entity_poly.entity_id
_entity_poly.type
_entity_poly.pdbx_seq_one_letter_code
_entity_poly.pdbx_strand_id
1 'polypeptide(L)'
;MDNFYIEDWFPLFMFASLGILVFTGLPVAFVISGIGIAFGFLGMAYDVFSFIEFFNIVSRIWGGISENMVMVAVPMFIYMGTMLEKSGVAEDLLECLNMLLRKVPGGLALSVTLMGTIMAATTGIIGASVVMMTLLALPVMMRRNYDPSLATGTIAASGTLGILIPPSIML
;
A
#
# COMPACT_ATOMS: atom_id res chain seq x y z
N MET A 1 -1.85 45.28 -1.77
CA MET A 1 -3.06 44.47 -1.49
C MET A 1 -3.10 43.30 -2.49
N ASP A 2 -1.94 42.72 -2.83
CA ASP A 2 -1.78 41.98 -4.10
C ASP A 2 -1.25 40.55 -3.93
N ASN A 3 -0.94 40.11 -2.70
CA ASN A 3 -0.44 38.75 -2.42
C ASN A 3 -1.54 37.74 -2.04
N PHE A 4 -2.76 38.20 -1.77
CA PHE A 4 -3.86 37.34 -1.30
C PHE A 4 -4.28 36.29 -2.34
N TYR A 5 -4.20 36.61 -3.63
CA TYR A 5 -4.54 35.66 -4.70
C TYR A 5 -3.50 34.57 -4.93
N ILE A 6 -2.24 34.78 -4.53
CA ILE A 6 -1.19 33.78 -4.75
C ILE A 6 -1.26 32.72 -3.64
N GLU A 7 -1.55 33.13 -2.41
CA GLU A 7 -1.66 32.23 -1.25
C GLU A 7 -2.80 31.22 -1.38
N ASP A 8 -3.97 31.63 -1.89
CA ASP A 8 -5.12 30.73 -2.04
C ASP A 8 -4.96 29.70 -3.17
N TRP A 9 -4.22 30.05 -4.24
CA TRP A 9 -4.04 29.18 -5.41
C TRP A 9 -2.81 28.26 -5.29
N PHE A 10 -1.87 28.60 -4.41
CA PHE A 10 -0.64 27.81 -4.17
C PHE A 10 -0.91 26.34 -3.80
N PRO A 11 -1.83 26.02 -2.87
CA PRO A 11 -2.17 24.64 -2.51
C PRO A 11 -2.81 23.89 -3.68
N LEU A 12 -3.57 24.58 -4.54
CA LEU A 12 -4.19 24.00 -5.72
C LEU A 12 -3.14 23.56 -6.75
N PHE A 13 -2.12 24.40 -6.98
CA PHE A 13 -0.98 24.06 -7.84
C PHE A 13 -0.12 22.94 -7.25
N MET A 14 0.11 22.93 -5.93
CA MET A 14 0.76 21.82 -5.24
C MET A 14 0.01 20.51 -5.48
N PHE A 15 -1.30 20.50 -5.24
CA PHE A 15 -2.13 19.32 -5.39
C PHE A 15 -2.18 18.82 -6.84
N ALA A 16 -2.35 19.73 -7.81
CA ALA A 16 -2.34 19.38 -9.22
C ALA A 16 -0.99 18.81 -9.68
N SER A 17 0.12 19.39 -9.23
CA SER A 17 1.47 18.89 -9.54
C SER A 17 1.70 17.49 -8.96
N LEU A 18 1.21 17.23 -7.75
CA LEU A 18 1.25 15.91 -7.12
C LEU A 18 0.44 14.90 -7.92
N GLY A 19 -0.78 15.26 -8.31
CA GLY A 19 -1.61 14.41 -9.16
C GLY A 19 -0.90 14.00 -10.45
N ILE A 20 -0.31 14.95 -11.17
CA ILE A 20 0.40 14.69 -12.42
C ILE A 20 1.66 13.84 -12.20
N LEU A 21 2.48 14.15 -11.20
CA LEU A 21 3.72 13.42 -10.97
C LEU A 21 3.48 11.98 -10.50
N VAL A 22 2.43 11.71 -9.73
CA VAL A 22 2.12 10.33 -9.30
C VAL A 22 1.87 9.42 -10.51
N PHE A 23 1.30 9.93 -11.60
CA PHE A 23 1.10 9.15 -12.83
C PHE A 23 2.37 8.92 -13.65
N THR A 24 3.49 9.58 -13.35
CA THR A 24 4.77 9.36 -14.07
C THR A 24 5.47 8.06 -13.67
N GLY A 25 4.94 7.33 -12.68
CA GLY A 25 5.49 6.04 -12.22
C GLY A 25 6.72 6.17 -11.31
N LEU A 26 7.08 7.39 -10.92
CA LEU A 26 8.11 7.63 -9.91
C LEU A 26 7.63 7.14 -8.52
N PRO A 27 8.54 6.64 -7.66
CA PRO A 27 8.14 6.22 -6.32
C PRO A 27 7.51 7.39 -5.56
N VAL A 28 6.31 7.14 -5.02
CA VAL A 28 5.45 8.16 -4.42
C VAL A 28 6.16 8.95 -3.31
N ALA A 29 7.04 8.30 -2.53
CA ALA A 29 7.83 8.95 -1.49
C ALA A 29 8.70 10.10 -2.02
N PHE A 30 9.34 9.92 -3.18
CA PHE A 30 10.15 10.96 -3.80
C PHE A 30 9.30 12.07 -4.40
N VAL A 31 8.14 11.72 -4.95
CA VAL A 31 7.19 12.70 -5.50
C VAL A 31 6.68 13.63 -4.41
N ILE A 32 6.19 13.07 -3.30
CA ILE A 32 5.65 13.85 -2.17
C ILE A 32 6.76 14.73 -1.54
N SER A 33 7.93 14.15 -1.29
CA SER A 33 9.05 14.88 -0.68
C SER A 33 9.59 15.98 -1.61
N GLY A 34 9.75 15.67 -2.90
CA GLY A 34 10.27 16.59 -3.91
C GLY A 34 9.32 17.77 -4.14
N ILE A 35 8.01 17.52 -4.25
CA ILE A 35 7.00 18.57 -4.38
C ILE A 35 6.93 19.42 -3.12
N GLY A 36 6.97 18.81 -1.93
CA GLY A 36 6.98 19.53 -0.66
C GLY A 36 8.18 20.49 -0.53
N ILE A 37 9.38 20.03 -0.91
CA ILE A 37 10.58 20.87 -0.89
C ILE A 37 10.54 21.94 -1.99
N ALA A 38 10.15 21.58 -3.22
CA ALA A 38 10.10 22.51 -4.35
C ALA A 38 9.10 23.65 -4.11
N PHE A 39 7.89 23.33 -3.63
CA PHE A 39 6.91 24.35 -3.28
C PHE A 39 7.26 25.09 -1.98
N GLY A 40 8.01 24.48 -1.06
CA GLY A 40 8.61 25.19 0.07
C GLY A 40 9.57 26.30 -0.38
N PHE A 41 10.46 26.00 -1.34
CA PHE A 41 11.36 27.02 -1.92
C PHE A 41 10.61 28.07 -2.76
N LEU A 42 9.62 27.66 -3.55
CA LEU A 42 8.80 28.61 -4.32
C LEU A 42 8.01 29.53 -3.38
N GLY A 43 7.44 29.02 -2.30
CA GLY A 43 6.70 29.84 -1.34
C GLY A 43 7.60 30.80 -0.55
N MET A 44 8.88 30.47 -0.37
CA MET A 44 9.88 31.42 0.14
C MET A 44 10.19 32.54 -0.87
N ALA A 45 10.22 32.23 -2.17
CA ALA A 45 10.45 33.23 -3.22
C ALA A 45 9.26 34.21 -3.41
N TYR A 46 8.04 33.77 -3.11
CA TYR A 46 6.82 34.58 -3.17
C TYR A 46 6.44 35.23 -1.82
N ASP A 47 7.34 35.18 -0.82
CA ASP A 47 7.14 35.74 0.54
C ASP A 47 5.91 35.17 1.29
N VAL A 48 5.48 33.95 0.90
CA VAL A 48 4.38 33.19 1.52
C VAL A 48 4.87 32.43 2.76
N PHE A 49 6.13 31.98 2.75
CA PHE A 49 6.75 31.27 3.87
C PHE A 49 8.06 31.94 4.31
N SER A 50 8.24 32.09 5.62
CA SER A 50 9.51 32.53 6.19
C SER A 50 10.52 31.38 6.31
N PHE A 51 11.81 31.69 6.22
CA PHE A 51 12.90 30.71 6.38
C PHE A 51 12.80 29.92 7.71
N ILE A 52 12.22 30.53 8.75
CA ILE A 52 12.02 29.88 10.05
C ILE A 52 11.02 28.71 9.96
N GLU A 53 10.07 28.74 9.03
CA GLU A 53 9.07 27.68 8.89
C GLU A 53 9.66 26.39 8.31
N PHE A 54 10.79 26.49 7.60
CA PHE A 54 11.51 25.32 7.11
C PHE A 54 12.03 24.43 8.25
N PHE A 55 12.32 25.03 9.42
CA PHE A 55 12.70 24.26 10.61
C PHE A 55 11.55 23.41 11.17
N ASN A 56 10.28 23.71 10.86
CA ASN A 56 9.15 22.87 11.28
C ASN A 56 9.19 21.46 10.66
N ILE A 57 9.94 21.25 9.57
CA ILE A 57 10.17 19.92 8.99
C ILE A 57 10.83 19.01 10.04
N VAL A 58 11.80 19.52 10.81
CA VAL A 58 12.51 18.74 11.84
C VAL A 58 11.55 18.33 12.96
N SER A 59 10.73 19.26 13.45
CA SER A 59 9.71 18.95 14.47
C SER A 59 8.65 17.99 13.95
N ARG A 60 8.24 18.08 12.68
CA ARG A 60 7.30 17.13 12.06
C ARG A 60 7.88 15.73 11.92
N ILE A 61 9.16 15.61 11.55
CA ILE A 61 9.85 14.33 11.47
C ILE A 61 10.00 13.73 12.87
N TRP A 62 10.47 14.51 13.84
CA TRP A 62 10.71 14.02 15.20
C TRP A 62 9.42 13.61 15.91
N GLY A 63 8.40 14.48 15.90
CA GLY A 63 7.10 14.21 16.53
C GLY A 63 6.24 13.20 15.76
N GLY A 64 6.42 13.07 14.45
CA GLY A 64 5.63 12.16 13.62
C GLY A 64 6.20 10.74 13.51
N ILE A 65 7.53 10.61 13.46
CA ILE A 65 8.23 9.34 13.17
C ILE A 65 8.92 8.80 14.43
N SER A 66 9.71 9.61 15.13
CA SER A 66 10.57 9.14 16.22
C SER A 66 9.79 8.89 17.53
N GLU A 67 8.77 9.68 17.82
CA GLU A 67 7.93 9.50 19.02
C GLU A 67 6.83 8.45 18.82
N ASN A 68 6.53 8.10 17.58
CA ASN A 68 5.40 7.25 17.27
C ASN A 68 5.76 5.76 17.39
N MET A 69 5.38 5.14 18.51
CA MET A 69 5.57 3.71 18.75
C MET A 69 4.92 2.81 17.68
N VAL A 70 3.93 3.31 16.92
CA VAL A 70 3.29 2.56 15.83
C VAL A 70 4.25 2.35 14.66
N MET A 71 5.19 3.27 14.39
CA MET A 71 6.16 3.10 13.32
C MET A 71 7.16 1.96 13.59
N VAL A 72 7.39 1.61 14.86
CA VAL A 72 8.19 0.43 15.25
C VAL A 72 7.50 -0.88 14.87
N ALA A 73 6.16 -0.88 14.80
CA ALA A 73 5.40 -2.05 14.40
C ALA A 73 5.54 -2.36 12.90
N VAL A 74 5.76 -1.35 12.04
CA VAL A 74 5.86 -1.53 10.58
C VAL A 74 6.98 -2.51 10.18
N PRO A 75 8.25 -2.35 10.60
CA PRO A 75 9.29 -3.32 10.29
C PRO A 75 9.02 -4.72 10.86
N MET A 76 8.41 -4.81 12.04
CA MET A 76 8.07 -6.08 12.67
C MET A 76 7.00 -6.83 11.89
N PHE A 77 6.01 -6.12 11.33
CA PHE A 77 5.01 -6.71 10.43
C PHE A 77 5.61 -7.18 9.12
N ILE A 78 6.49 -6.39 8.51
CA ILE A 78 7.21 -6.80 7.29
C ILE A 78 8.05 -8.05 7.56
N TYR A 79 8.75 -8.09 8.70
CA TYR A 79 9.54 -9.26 9.10
C TYR A 79 8.67 -10.52 9.30
N MET A 80 7.56 -10.41 10.02
CA MET A 80 6.64 -11.53 10.22
C MET A 80 6.05 -12.02 8.89
N GLY A 81 5.59 -11.10 8.04
CA GLY A 81 5.04 -11.41 6.72
C GLY A 81 6.04 -12.14 5.84
N THR A 82 7.28 -11.64 5.76
CA THR A 82 8.34 -12.28 4.96
C THR A 82 8.80 -13.63 5.53
N MET A 83 8.76 -13.84 6.84
CA MET A 83 9.03 -15.15 7.46
C MET A 83 7.92 -16.16 7.17
N LEU A 84 6.65 -15.75 7.25
CA LEU A 84 5.51 -16.59 6.87
C LEU A 84 5.55 -16.97 5.39
N GLU A 85 5.94 -16.02 4.53
CA GLU A 85 6.10 -16.25 3.10
C GLU A 85 7.23 -17.26 2.81
N LYS A 86 8.42 -17.05 3.40
CA LYS A 86 9.60 -17.89 3.16
C LYS A 86 9.55 -19.27 3.83
N SER A 87 8.67 -19.47 4.80
CA SER A 87 8.55 -20.76 5.52
C SER A 87 7.70 -21.79 4.78
N GLY A 88 7.05 -21.43 3.66
CA GLY A 88 6.18 -22.34 2.90
C GLY A 88 4.78 -22.52 3.50
N VAL A 89 4.51 -21.90 4.67
CA VAL A 89 3.20 -21.99 5.35
C VAL A 89 2.06 -21.49 4.46
N ALA A 90 2.33 -20.54 3.56
CA ALA A 90 1.36 -20.06 2.58
C ALA A 90 0.86 -21.20 1.67
N GLU A 91 1.77 -22.01 1.12
CA GLU A 91 1.41 -23.10 0.21
C GLU A 91 0.64 -24.21 0.95
N ASP A 92 1.09 -24.59 2.14
CA ASP A 92 0.41 -25.58 2.98
C ASP A 92 -1.02 -25.12 3.33
N LEU A 93 -1.19 -23.82 3.61
CA LEU A 93 -2.48 -23.23 3.95
C LEU A 93 -3.44 -23.22 2.75
N LEU A 94 -2.92 -22.96 1.55
CA LEU A 94 -3.70 -23.05 0.31
C LEU A 94 -4.18 -24.48 0.05
N GLU A 95 -3.32 -25.48 0.26
CA GLU A 95 -3.70 -26.89 0.12
C GLU A 95 -4.76 -27.29 1.15
N CYS A 96 -4.58 -26.90 2.42
CA CYS A 96 -5.55 -27.15 3.48
C CYS A 96 -6.92 -26.53 3.17
N LEU A 97 -6.96 -25.26 2.76
CA LEU A 97 -8.21 -24.57 2.39
C LEU A 97 -8.87 -25.22 1.19
N ASN A 98 -8.09 -25.63 0.18
CA ASN A 98 -8.62 -26.36 -0.98
C ASN A 98 -9.24 -27.69 -0.59
N MET A 99 -8.63 -28.43 0.34
CA MET A 99 -9.19 -29.68 0.84
C MET A 99 -10.49 -29.43 1.62
N LEU A 100 -10.52 -28.39 2.45
CA LEU A 100 -11.66 -28.04 3.29
C LEU A 100 -12.86 -27.55 2.47
N LEU A 101 -12.60 -26.79 1.41
CA LEU A 101 -13.61 -26.20 0.53
C LEU A 101 -13.92 -27.05 -0.71
N ARG A 102 -13.37 -28.27 -0.80
CA ARG A 102 -13.58 -29.18 -1.95
C ARG A 102 -15.06 -29.46 -2.25
N LYS A 103 -15.92 -29.44 -1.23
CA LYS A 103 -17.37 -29.71 -1.37
C LYS A 103 -18.18 -28.49 -1.81
N VAL A 104 -17.60 -27.29 -1.80
CA VAL A 104 -18.30 -26.05 -2.13
C VAL A 104 -18.15 -25.75 -3.63
N PRO A 105 -19.25 -25.45 -4.36
CA PRO A 105 -19.14 -25.01 -5.74
C PRO A 105 -18.33 -23.71 -5.80
N GLY A 106 -17.23 -23.72 -6.57
CA GLY A 106 -16.29 -22.59 -6.61
C GLY A 106 -15.22 -22.59 -5.52
N GLY A 107 -15.07 -23.69 -4.76
CA GLY A 107 -14.18 -23.78 -3.59
C GLY A 107 -12.73 -23.35 -3.82
N LEU A 108 -12.18 -23.46 -5.05
CA LEU A 108 -10.84 -22.98 -5.37
C LEU A 108 -10.75 -21.45 -5.28
N ALA A 109 -11.69 -20.71 -5.88
CA ALA A 109 -11.73 -19.26 -5.81
C ALA A 109 -11.94 -18.76 -4.37
N LEU A 110 -12.75 -19.49 -3.60
CA LEU A 110 -13.01 -19.18 -2.20
C LEU A 110 -11.77 -19.44 -1.33
N SER A 111 -11.01 -20.50 -1.62
CA SER A 111 -9.72 -20.81 -0.97
C SER A 111 -8.70 -19.71 -1.24
N VAL A 112 -8.59 -19.25 -2.49
CA VAL A 112 -7.70 -18.16 -2.90
C VAL A 112 -8.09 -16.84 -2.24
N THR A 113 -9.40 -16.58 -2.08
CA THR A 113 -9.88 -15.38 -1.41
C THR A 113 -9.52 -15.37 0.07
N LEU A 114 -9.79 -16.47 0.76
CA LEU A 114 -9.48 -16.61 2.19
C LEU A 114 -7.98 -16.58 2.46
N MET A 115 -7.21 -17.32 1.66
CA MET A 115 -5.76 -17.33 1.75
C MET A 115 -5.19 -15.93 1.51
N GLY A 116 -5.61 -15.27 0.43
CA GLY A 116 -5.19 -13.91 0.11
C GLY A 116 -5.52 -12.93 1.23
N THR A 117 -6.68 -13.08 1.86
CA THR A 117 -7.09 -12.23 2.99
C THR A 117 -6.20 -12.46 4.22
N ILE A 118 -5.93 -13.71 4.59
CA ILE A 118 -5.07 -14.06 5.74
C ILE A 118 -3.64 -13.59 5.51
N MET A 119 -3.09 -13.84 4.32
CA MET A 119 -1.73 -13.43 3.97
C MET A 119 -1.57 -11.92 3.87
N ALA A 120 -2.54 -11.23 3.24
CA ALA A 120 -2.54 -9.77 3.16
C ALA A 120 -2.64 -9.12 4.55
N ALA A 121 -3.42 -9.70 5.48
CA ALA A 121 -3.51 -9.23 6.86
C ALA A 121 -2.17 -9.33 7.61
N THR A 122 -1.41 -10.42 7.40
CA THR A 122 -0.13 -10.63 8.08
C THR A 122 1.04 -9.83 7.49
N THR A 123 1.00 -9.56 6.18
CA THR A 123 2.08 -8.87 5.47
C THR A 123 1.90 -7.36 5.43
N GLY A 124 0.66 -6.87 5.52
CA GLY A 124 0.34 -5.43 5.47
C GLY A 124 0.67 -4.75 4.14
N ILE A 125 1.13 -5.50 3.13
CA ILE A 125 1.54 -4.99 1.81
C ILE A 125 0.70 -5.66 0.73
N ILE A 126 -0.21 -4.90 0.12
CA ILE A 126 -1.15 -5.38 -0.89
C ILE A 126 -0.41 -5.80 -2.17
N GLY A 127 0.59 -5.02 -2.61
CA GLY A 127 1.29 -5.28 -3.87
C GLY A 127 2.08 -6.60 -3.88
N ALA A 128 2.88 -6.85 -2.85
CA ALA A 128 3.71 -8.06 -2.75
C ALA A 128 2.86 -9.33 -2.62
N SER A 129 1.85 -9.30 -1.76
CA SER A 129 0.96 -10.44 -1.52
C SER A 129 0.14 -10.81 -2.77
N VAL A 130 -0.38 -9.83 -3.51
CA VAL A 130 -1.12 -10.09 -4.77
C VAL A 130 -0.22 -10.72 -5.83
N VAL A 131 1.02 -10.26 -5.99
CA VAL A 131 1.97 -10.84 -6.94
C VAL A 131 2.28 -12.30 -6.58
N MET A 132 2.57 -12.58 -5.30
CA MET A 132 2.80 -13.95 -4.81
C MET A 132 1.58 -14.85 -5.06
N MET A 133 0.40 -14.40 -4.65
CA MET A 133 -0.86 -15.14 -4.87
C MET A 133 -1.13 -15.35 -6.36
N THR A 134 -0.79 -14.40 -7.21
CA THR A 134 -0.93 -14.54 -8.65
C THR A 134 -0.02 -15.66 -9.16
N LEU A 135 1.25 -15.69 -8.75
CA LEU A 135 2.20 -16.73 -9.16
C LEU A 135 1.79 -18.13 -8.67
N LEU A 136 1.20 -18.23 -7.48
CA LEU A 136 0.78 -19.50 -6.88
C LEU A 136 -0.59 -19.98 -7.37
N ALA A 137 -1.60 -19.11 -7.32
CA ALA A 137 -2.99 -19.48 -7.54
C ALA A 137 -3.42 -19.42 -9.01
N LEU A 138 -2.93 -18.45 -9.79
CA LEU A 138 -3.33 -18.30 -11.20
C LEU A 138 -3.07 -19.57 -12.02
N PRO A 139 -1.88 -20.21 -12.01
CA PRO A 139 -1.66 -21.43 -12.78
C PRO A 139 -2.51 -22.61 -12.30
N VAL A 140 -2.90 -22.64 -11.03
CA VAL A 140 -3.81 -23.67 -10.48
C VAL A 140 -5.25 -23.44 -10.95
N MET A 141 -5.71 -22.19 -10.94
CA MET A 141 -7.05 -21.81 -11.43
C MET A 141 -7.20 -22.06 -12.93
N MET A 142 -6.20 -21.73 -13.73
CA MET A 142 -6.19 -21.99 -15.17
C MET A 142 -6.25 -23.49 -15.48
N ARG A 143 -5.52 -24.33 -14.74
CA ARG A 143 -5.59 -25.80 -14.88
C ARG A 143 -6.96 -26.38 -14.53
N ARG A 144 -7.78 -25.67 -13.75
CA ARG A 144 -9.17 -26.05 -13.43
C ARG A 144 -10.21 -25.36 -14.32
N ASN A 145 -9.81 -24.77 -15.46
CA ASN A 145 -10.69 -24.09 -16.41
C ASN A 145 -11.51 -22.94 -15.79
N TYR A 146 -10.93 -22.20 -14.85
CA TYR A 146 -11.53 -20.92 -14.43
C TYR A 146 -11.37 -19.87 -15.53
N ASP A 147 -12.38 -19.00 -15.67
CA ASP A 147 -12.27 -17.82 -16.53
C ASP A 147 -11.12 -16.91 -16.05
N PRO A 148 -10.24 -16.43 -16.94
CA PRO A 148 -9.11 -15.57 -16.56
C PRO A 148 -9.54 -14.28 -15.85
N SER A 149 -10.68 -13.69 -16.24
CA SER A 149 -11.21 -12.47 -15.64
C SER A 149 -11.69 -12.75 -14.22
N LEU A 150 -12.34 -13.90 -14.00
CA LEU A 150 -12.72 -14.33 -12.66
C LEU A 150 -11.48 -14.61 -11.81
N ALA A 151 -10.51 -15.36 -12.31
CA ALA A 151 -9.30 -15.71 -11.55
C ALA A 151 -8.51 -14.45 -11.12
N THR A 152 -8.19 -13.58 -12.08
CA THR A 152 -7.45 -12.34 -11.82
C THR A 152 -8.23 -11.37 -10.95
N GLY A 153 -9.54 -11.20 -11.19
CA GLY A 153 -10.40 -10.36 -10.36
C GLY A 153 -10.50 -10.87 -8.91
N THR A 154 -10.59 -12.19 -8.71
CA THR A 154 -10.65 -12.79 -7.37
C THR A 154 -9.34 -12.59 -6.61
N ILE A 155 -8.19 -12.79 -7.27
CA ILE A 155 -6.86 -12.58 -6.68
C ILE A 155 -6.62 -11.09 -6.37
N ALA A 156 -7.01 -10.19 -7.26
CA ALA A 156 -6.90 -8.75 -7.04
C ALA A 156 -7.79 -8.29 -5.88
N ALA A 157 -9.05 -8.76 -5.83
CA ALA A 157 -9.98 -8.43 -4.76
C ALA A 157 -9.50 -8.98 -3.40
N SER A 158 -8.99 -10.22 -3.35
CA SER A 158 -8.56 -10.85 -2.10
C SER A 158 -7.40 -10.12 -1.43
N GLY A 159 -6.46 -9.56 -2.21
CA GLY A 159 -5.37 -8.75 -1.69
C GLY A 159 -5.85 -7.48 -0.97
N THR A 160 -6.95 -6.88 -1.41
CA THR A 160 -7.51 -5.67 -0.78
C THR A 160 -8.27 -5.95 0.52
N LEU A 161 -8.78 -7.18 0.71
CA LEU A 161 -9.53 -7.55 1.91
C LEU A 161 -8.64 -7.66 3.17
N GLY A 162 -7.33 -7.89 3.01
CA GLY A 162 -6.41 -8.01 4.15
C GLY A 162 -6.31 -6.76 5.03
N ILE A 163 -6.65 -5.58 4.49
CA ILE A 163 -6.69 -4.31 5.22
C ILE A 163 -7.81 -4.31 6.29
N LEU A 164 -8.77 -5.22 6.20
CA LEU A 164 -9.90 -5.30 7.13
C LEU A 164 -9.62 -6.12 8.38
N ILE A 165 -8.53 -6.91 8.43
CA ILE A 165 -8.19 -7.75 9.58
C ILE A 165 -7.11 -7.04 10.41
N PRO A 166 -7.41 -6.58 11.64
CA PRO A 166 -6.39 -6.04 12.55
C PRO A 166 -5.32 -7.10 12.84
N PRO A 167 -4.02 -6.77 12.90
CA PRO A 167 -3.37 -5.45 12.96
C PRO A 167 -2.81 -4.97 11.60
N SER A 168 -3.68 -4.57 10.68
CA SER A 168 -3.27 -3.98 9.40
C SER A 168 -2.95 -2.49 9.54
N ILE A 169 -1.74 -2.07 9.17
CA ILE A 169 -1.39 -0.65 8.98
C ILE A 169 -1.57 -0.36 7.48
N MET A 170 -2.34 0.68 7.14
CA MET A 170 -2.53 1.12 5.75
C MET A 170 -1.19 1.67 5.24
N LEU A 171 -0.50 0.92 4.38
CA LEU A 171 0.78 1.28 3.75
C LEU A 171 0.64 1.34 2.23
#